data_AF-A0AB34TCF9-F1
#
_entry.id   AF-A0AB34TCF9-F1
#
_cell.length_a   1.000
_cell.length_b   1.000
_cell.length_c   1.000
_cell.angle_alpha   90.00
_cell.angle_beta   90.00
_cell.angle_gamma   90.00
#
_symmetry.space_group_name_H-M   'P 1'
#
loop_
_entity.id
_entity.type
_entity.pdbx_description
1 polymer ?
#
loop_
_entity_poly.entity_id
_entity_poly.type
_entity_poly.pdbx_seq_one_letter_code
_entity_poly.pdbx_strand_id
1 'polypeptide(L)'
;MDDLDDTLGLEGAARMLRLGLEAMKDLVDKGEVPAVRLNQKHTVMLREDLIDFLRSEGRRQAAERKKSAIGTRPAANTPESLPTRRASKSRRTKLPDLRAYEQADHQS
;
A
#
# COMPACT_ATOMS: atom_id res chain seq x y z
N MET A 1 0.99 -36.52 10.82
CA MET A 1 0.53 -36.09 9.49
C MET A 1 -0.59 -35.12 9.77
N ASP A 2 -0.41 -33.85 9.43
CA ASP A 2 -1.54 -32.93 9.40
C ASP A 2 -2.35 -33.30 8.16
N ASP A 3 -3.43 -34.06 8.35
CA ASP A 3 -4.46 -34.24 7.32
C ASP A 3 -5.03 -32.86 7.02
N LEU A 4 -4.44 -32.18 6.05
CA LEU A 4 -4.99 -30.97 5.48
C LEU A 4 -6.20 -31.41 4.66
N ASP A 5 -7.37 -31.35 5.29
CA ASP A 5 -8.63 -31.60 4.59
C ASP A 5 -8.71 -30.70 3.35
N ASP A 6 -8.66 -31.32 2.17
CA ASP A 6 -8.76 -30.63 0.88
C ASP A 6 -10.17 -30.03 0.69
N THR A 7 -11.15 -30.54 1.43
CA THR A 7 -12.53 -30.06 1.45
C THR A 7 -12.86 -29.48 2.83
N LEU A 8 -13.34 -28.24 2.84
CA LEU A 8 -13.70 -27.52 4.06
C LEU A 8 -15.19 -27.17 4.04
N GLY A 9 -15.86 -27.42 5.16
CA GLY A 9 -17.17 -26.83 5.43
C GLY A 9 -17.06 -25.34 5.77
N LEU A 10 -18.20 -24.67 5.90
CA LEU A 10 -18.26 -23.23 6.19
C LEU A 10 -17.45 -22.81 7.42
N GLU A 11 -17.54 -23.57 8.52
CA GLU A 11 -16.78 -23.31 9.76
C GLU A 11 -15.26 -23.48 9.56
N GLY A 12 -14.86 -24.52 8.83
CA GLY A 12 -13.45 -24.80 8.52
C GLY A 12 -12.85 -23.70 7.64
N ALA A 13 -13.58 -23.28 6.61
CA ALA A 13 -13.20 -22.18 5.73
C ALA A 13 -13.07 -20.86 6.49
N ALA A 14 -14.05 -20.53 7.34
CA ALA A 14 -14.03 -19.34 8.17
C ALA A 14 -12.81 -19.33 9.11
N ARG A 15 -12.48 -20.47 9.72
CA ARG A 15 -11.29 -20.62 10.57
C ARG A 15 -10.00 -20.46 9.76
N MET A 16 -9.93 -21.05 8.57
CA MET A 16 -8.76 -20.96 7.68
C MET A 16 -8.48 -19.51 7.27
N LEU A 17 -9.51 -18.79 6.87
CA LEU A 17 -9.41 -17.39 6.45
C LEU A 17 -9.40 -16.39 7.63
N ARG A 18 -9.56 -16.88 8.87
CA ARG A 18 -9.63 -16.09 10.12
C ARG A 18 -10.72 -15.02 10.08
N LEU A 19 -11.91 -15.41 9.66
CA LEU A 19 -13.08 -14.53 9.54
C LEU A 19 -14.32 -15.13 10.21
N GLY A 20 -15.30 -14.28 10.49
CA GLY A 20 -16.55 -14.69 11.12
C GLY A 20 -17.38 -15.60 10.21
N LEU A 21 -18.22 -16.45 10.79
CA LEU A 21 -19.06 -17.38 10.04
C LEU A 21 -20.04 -16.66 9.10
N GLU A 22 -20.65 -15.56 9.57
CA GLU A 22 -21.53 -14.72 8.76
C GLU A 22 -20.78 -14.12 7.56
N ALA A 23 -19.55 -13.64 7.76
CA ALA A 23 -18.74 -13.09 6.66
C ALA A 23 -18.35 -14.16 5.64
N MET A 24 -18.04 -15.37 6.08
CA MET A 24 -17.80 -16.51 5.19
C MET A 24 -19.04 -16.87 4.38
N LYS A 25 -20.20 -16.88 5.04
CA LYS A 25 -21.49 -17.14 4.39
C LYS A 25 -21.80 -16.10 3.33
N ASP A 26 -21.59 -14.83 3.63
CA ASP A 26 -21.80 -13.73 2.68
C ASP A 26 -20.90 -13.86 1.45
N LEU A 27 -19.63 -14.27 1.61
CA LEU A 27 -18.73 -14.50 0.48
C LEU A 27 -19.23 -15.61 -0.44
N VAL A 28 -19.79 -16.68 0.13
CA VAL A 28 -20.38 -17.77 -0.63
C VAL A 28 -21.69 -17.34 -1.30
N ASP A 29 -22.57 -16.66 -0.57
CA ASP A 29 -23.88 -16.21 -1.09
C ASP A 29 -23.71 -15.16 -2.21
N LYS A 30 -22.65 -14.33 -2.16
CA LYS A 30 -22.25 -13.42 -3.25
C LYS A 30 -21.59 -14.13 -4.44
N GLY A 31 -21.17 -15.38 -4.26
CA GLY A 31 -20.42 -16.13 -5.26
C GLY A 31 -18.97 -15.68 -5.43
N GLU A 32 -18.39 -14.96 -4.45
CA GLU A 32 -16.97 -14.59 -4.46
C GLU A 32 -16.07 -15.80 -4.20
N VAL A 33 -16.57 -16.75 -3.40
CA VAL A 33 -15.88 -18.01 -3.11
C VAL A 33 -16.70 -19.18 -3.68
N PRO A 34 -16.11 -19.99 -4.57
CA PRO A 34 -16.75 -21.19 -5.09
C PRO A 34 -17.14 -22.15 -3.97
N ALA A 35 -18.41 -22.57 -3.96
CA ALA A 35 -18.92 -23.51 -2.98
C ALA A 35 -19.96 -24.44 -3.61
N VAL A 36 -19.97 -25.68 -3.14
CA VAL A 36 -20.95 -26.71 -3.52
C VAL A 36 -21.91 -26.93 -2.36
N ARG A 37 -23.19 -26.73 -2.61
CA ARG A 37 -24.27 -27.05 -1.67
C ARG A 37 -24.75 -28.47 -1.92
N LEU A 38 -24.26 -29.42 -1.12
CA LEU A 38 -24.60 -30.85 -1.26
C LEU A 38 -25.98 -31.20 -0.65
N ASN A 39 -26.41 -30.44 0.36
CA ASN A 39 -27.74 -30.55 0.97
C ASN A 39 -28.14 -29.20 1.59
N GLN A 40 -29.36 -29.08 2.15
CA GLN A 40 -29.88 -27.86 2.78
C GLN A 40 -28.95 -27.27 3.86
N LYS A 41 -28.16 -28.11 4.55
CA LYS A 41 -27.27 -27.70 5.64
C LYS A 41 -25.78 -27.75 5.30
N HIS A 42 -25.39 -28.44 4.23
CA HIS A 42 -23.98 -28.73 3.95
C HIS A 42 -23.50 -27.94 2.73
N THR A 43 -22.76 -26.88 3.02
CA THR A 43 -21.97 -26.13 2.06
C THR A 43 -20.51 -26.51 2.24
N VAL A 44 -19.90 -27.01 1.16
CA VAL A 44 -18.52 -27.48 1.14
C VAL A 44 -17.76 -26.70 0.07
N MET A 45 -16.49 -26.44 0.35
CA MET A 45 -15.59 -25.66 -0.49
C MET A 45 -14.24 -26.36 -0.58
N LEU A 46 -13.53 -26.15 -1.68
CA LEU A 46 -12.18 -26.66 -1.81
C LEU A 46 -11.18 -25.70 -1.15
N ARG A 47 -10.17 -26.28 -0.51
CA ARG A 47 -9.06 -25.54 0.08
C ARG A 47 -8.30 -24.73 -0.97
N GLU A 48 -8.15 -25.28 -2.17
CA GLU A 48 -7.47 -24.63 -3.28
C GLU A 48 -8.17 -23.33 -3.70
N ASP A 49 -9.50 -23.37 -3.82
CA ASP A 49 -10.31 -22.19 -4.17
C ASP A 49 -10.20 -21.07 -3.13
N LEU A 50 -10.12 -21.44 -1.84
CA LEU A 50 -9.90 -20.48 -0.76
C LEU A 50 -8.53 -19.79 -0.86
N ILE A 51 -7.50 -20.54 -1.22
CA ILE A 51 -6.14 -20.02 -1.40
C ILE A 51 -6.09 -19.12 -2.63
N ASP A 52 -6.77 -19.50 -3.71
CA ASP A 52 -6.83 -18.72 -4.93
C ASP A 52 -7.59 -17.41 -4.73
N PHE A 53 -8.69 -17.43 -3.96
CA PHE A 53 -9.37 -16.23 -3.50
C PHE A 53 -8.44 -15.28 -2.73
N LEU A 54 -7.68 -15.79 -1.75
CA LEU A 54 -6.71 -14.98 -1.02
C LEU A 54 -5.63 -14.39 -1.94
N ARG A 55 -5.19 -15.16 -2.94
CA ARG A 55 -4.18 -14.73 -3.90
C ARG A 55 -4.71 -13.62 -4.81
N SER A 56 -5.94 -13.72 -5.29
CA SER A 56 -6.57 -12.67 -6.10
C SER A 56 -6.82 -11.41 -5.27
N GLU A 57 -7.41 -11.56 -4.09
CA GLU A 57 -7.73 -10.45 -3.19
C GLU A 57 -6.48 -9.71 -2.71
N GLY A 58 -5.45 -10.46 -2.30
CA GLY A 58 -4.18 -9.87 -1.89
C GLY A 58 -3.52 -9.06 -3.00
N ARG A 59 -3.58 -9.54 -4.25
CA ARG A 59 -3.05 -8.80 -5.41
C ARG A 59 -3.88 -7.56 -5.72
N ARG A 60 -5.21 -7.64 -5.64
CA ARG A 60 -6.12 -6.50 -5.84
C ARG A 60 -5.81 -5.39 -4.83
N GLN A 61 -5.78 -5.73 -3.55
CA GLN A 61 -5.47 -4.78 -2.48
C GLN A 61 -4.06 -4.19 -2.61
N ALA A 62 -3.06 -5.02 -2.98
CA ALA A 62 -1.71 -4.52 -3.21
C ALA A 62 -1.64 -3.55 -4.40
N ALA A 63 -2.38 -3.82 -5.47
CA ALA A 63 -2.48 -2.92 -6.63
C ALA A 63 -3.17 -1.60 -6.25
N GLU A 64 -4.23 -1.62 -5.45
CA GLU A 64 -4.89 -0.42 -4.94
C GLU A 64 -3.96 0.43 -4.09
N ARG A 65 -3.21 -0.17 -3.16
CA ARG A 65 -2.19 0.55 -2.36
C ARG A 65 -1.13 1.19 -3.25
N LYS A 66 -0.70 0.51 -4.31
CA LYS A 66 0.24 1.08 -5.29
C LYS A 66 -0.37 2.28 -6.02
N LYS A 67 -1.62 2.19 -6.48
CA LYS A 67 -2.33 3.30 -7.15
C LYS A 67 -2.46 4.52 -6.23
N SER A 68 -2.85 4.31 -4.98
CA SER A 68 -2.99 5.39 -3.99
C SER A 68 -1.63 6.02 -3.63
N ALA A 69 -0.57 5.21 -3.50
CA ALA A 69 0.79 5.71 -3.23
C ALA A 69 1.38 6.53 -4.40
N ILE A 70 0.98 6.25 -5.63
CA ILE A 70 1.38 7.03 -6.81
C ILE A 70 0.60 8.35 -6.89
N GLY A 71 -0.66 8.38 -6.46
CA GLY A 71 -1.49 9.59 -6.43
C GLY A 71 -1.06 10.65 -5.40
N THR A 72 -0.30 10.27 -4.36
CA THR A 72 0.20 11.21 -3.32
C THR A 72 1.62 11.71 -3.58
N ARG A 73 2.31 11.24 -4.64
CA ARG A 73 3.59 11.81 -5.02
C ARG A 73 3.35 12.98 -5.97
N PRO A 74 3.55 14.25 -5.55
CA PRO A 74 3.69 15.33 -6.53
C PRO A 74 4.81 14.93 -7.48
N ALA A 75 4.58 15.10 -8.78
CA ALA A 75 5.59 14.80 -9.78
C ALA A 75 6.86 15.57 -9.44
N ALA A 76 8.01 14.89 -9.40
CA ALA A 76 9.31 15.46 -9.04
C ALA A 76 9.77 16.63 -9.95
N ASN A 77 9.03 16.91 -11.02
CA ASN A 77 9.27 17.99 -11.98
C ASN A 77 8.20 19.09 -11.93
N THR A 78 7.35 19.13 -10.91
CA THR A 78 6.42 20.25 -10.75
C THR A 78 7.15 21.35 -10.00
N PRO A 79 7.46 22.51 -10.60
CA PRO A 79 8.03 23.62 -9.84
C PRO A 79 7.01 24.02 -8.76
N GLU A 80 7.43 23.94 -7.50
CA GLU A 80 6.71 24.51 -6.37
C GLU A 80 6.51 26.00 -6.63
N SER A 81 5.33 26.39 -7.12
CA SER A 81 4.95 27.79 -7.19
C SER A 81 4.56 28.25 -5.79
N LEU A 82 5.57 28.43 -4.92
CA LEU A 82 5.45 29.07 -3.62
C LEU A 82 4.99 30.53 -3.82
N PRO A 83 3.87 30.99 -3.23
CA PRO A 83 3.60 32.41 -3.12
C PRO A 83 4.51 32.98 -2.02
N THR A 84 5.76 33.27 -2.35
CA THR A 84 6.65 34.03 -1.47
C THR A 84 6.27 35.50 -1.55
N ARG A 85 5.35 35.94 -0.68
CA ARG A 85 5.27 37.34 -0.26
C ARG A 85 5.86 37.46 1.12
N ARG A 86 7.19 37.50 1.19
CA ARG A 86 7.91 38.07 2.35
C ARG A 86 8.76 39.22 1.84
N ALA A 87 8.45 40.40 2.34
CA ALA A 87 9.08 41.67 2.00
C ALA A 87 10.61 41.56 2.06
N SER A 88 11.25 41.69 0.90
CA SER A 88 12.70 41.74 0.76
C SER A 88 13.21 43.08 1.31
N LYS A 89 13.64 43.07 2.58
CA LYS A 89 14.54 44.09 3.12
C LYS A 89 15.81 44.09 2.25
N SER A 90 16.03 45.20 1.53
CA SER A 90 17.22 45.46 0.71
C SER A 90 18.48 45.16 1.52
N ARG A 91 19.19 44.08 1.17
CA ARG A 91 20.40 43.63 1.84
C ARG A 91 21.61 44.17 1.05
N ARG A 92 22.10 45.33 1.50
CA ARG A 92 23.44 45.91 1.33
C ARG A 92 24.31 45.35 0.17
N THR A 93 24.32 46.07 -0.94
CA THR A 93 25.13 45.89 -2.17
C THR A 93 26.56 46.42 -2.03
N LYS A 94 27.34 45.96 -1.04
CA LYS A 94 28.80 46.12 -1.09
C LYS A 94 29.47 44.83 -0.64
N LEU A 95 30.18 44.19 -1.58
CA LEU A 95 31.03 43.04 -1.33
C LEU A 95 32.21 43.46 -0.43
N PRO A 96 32.66 42.62 0.53
CA PRO A 96 33.87 42.89 1.30
C PRO A 96 35.10 42.86 0.39
N ASP A 97 36.05 43.78 0.61
CA ASP A 97 37.31 43.82 -0.13
C ASP A 97 38.30 42.79 0.45
N LEU A 98 38.80 41.90 -0.40
CA LEU A 98 39.63 40.75 -0.06
C LEU A 98 41.14 41.03 -0.15
N ARG A 99 41.54 42.22 -0.61
CA ARG A 99 42.94 42.60 -0.81
C ARG A 99 43.81 42.53 0.46
N ALA A 100 43.20 42.57 1.64
CA ALA A 100 43.91 42.42 2.91
C ALA A 100 44.45 41.00 3.15
N TYR A 101 43.93 39.99 2.46
CA TYR A 101 44.31 38.57 2.65
C TYR A 101 45.33 38.08 1.61
N GLU A 102 45.48 38.76 0.47
CA GLU A 102 46.43 38.35 -0.59
C GLU A 102 47.88 38.73 -0.27
N GLN A 103 48.12 39.70 0.63
CA GLN A 103 49.47 40.12 0.99
C GLN A 103 50.16 39.22 2.04
N ALA A 104 49.41 38.34 2.70
CA ALA A 104 49.94 37.46 3.75
C ALA A 104 50.58 36.17 3.20
N ASP A 105 50.29 35.79 1.94
CA ASP A 105 50.74 34.52 1.35
C ASP A 105 52.09 34.63 0.59
N HIS A 106 52.71 35.82 0.57
CA HIS A 106 53.95 36.08 -0.17
C HIS A 106 55.20 36.34 0.71
N GLN A 107 55.18 35.93 1.98
CA GLN A 107 56.41 35.81 2.78
C GLN A 107 56.65 34.35 3.17
N SER A 108 57.33 33.63 2.28
CA SER A 108 58.11 32.43 2.59
C SER A 108 59.44 32.51 1.86
#